data_AF-A0A087VEB7-F1
#
_entry.id   AF-A0A087VEB7-F1
#
_cell.length_a   1.000
_cell.length_b   1.000
_cell.length_c   1.000
_cell.angle_alpha   90.00
_cell.angle_beta   90.00
_cell.angle_gamma   90.00
#
_symmetry.space_group_name_H-M   'P 1'
#
loop_
_entity.id
_entity.type
_entity.pdbx_description
1 polymer ?
#
loop_
_entity_poly.entity_id
_entity_poly.type
_entity_poly.pdbx_seq_one_letter_code
_entity_poly.pdbx_strand_id
1 'polypeptide(L)'
;DDHGFSPLHWACREGRSNVVDMLIMRGARINVMNRGDDTPLHLAASHGHRDIVQKLIQFKADINAVNEHGNTPLHYACFWGHDQVAEDLVGNGALVSIANKYGETPIDKAKTPLREVLKERCPGDAGQPQEDSTPGGRQGGDVGSTHCSQGCHFSCRIFSHPNVLPVLGACQSPPAPHPIVISHWMPYGSLYNVLHEGTNFVVDQMQAVKFAFDIARGMAFLHTLEPLIPRHHLNSRSIMIDEDMTARISMADVKFSFQCPGRMYAPAWVAPEALQKKPEEINRRSADMWSFAVLLWELVTREVPFADLSNMEIGMKVALEGLRPTIPPGISPHICKLMKICMNEDPAKRPKFDMIVPILEKMQEK
;
A
#
# COMPACT_ATOMS: atom_id res chain seq x y z
N ASP A 1 -26.86 -32.21 -10.44
CA ASP A 1 -27.38 -32.09 -9.06
C ASP A 1 -27.89 -30.66 -8.84
N ASP A 2 -28.25 -30.29 -7.62
CA ASP A 2 -28.72 -28.93 -7.29
C ASP A 2 -27.64 -27.85 -7.48
N HIS A 3 -26.38 -28.22 -7.76
CA HIS A 3 -25.27 -27.31 -8.01
C HIS A 3 -24.86 -27.29 -9.51
N GLY A 4 -25.62 -27.96 -10.38
CA GLY A 4 -25.36 -27.99 -11.82
C GLY A 4 -24.22 -28.93 -12.24
N PHE A 5 -23.70 -29.78 -11.34
CA PHE A 5 -22.66 -30.73 -11.73
C PHE A 5 -23.25 -31.85 -12.59
N SER A 6 -22.57 -32.10 -13.70
CA SER A 6 -22.80 -33.25 -14.57
C SER A 6 -22.04 -34.48 -14.04
N PRO A 7 -22.40 -35.71 -14.45
CA PRO A 7 -21.65 -36.91 -14.10
C PRO A 7 -20.16 -36.83 -14.47
N LEU A 8 -19.83 -36.10 -15.55
CA LEU A 8 -18.45 -35.89 -15.99
C LEU A 8 -17.67 -35.01 -15.00
N HIS A 9 -18.30 -33.98 -14.43
CA HIS A 9 -17.66 -33.16 -13.40
C HIS A 9 -17.27 -33.98 -12.17
N TRP A 10 -18.19 -34.82 -11.68
CA TRP A 10 -17.92 -35.70 -10.54
C TRP A 10 -16.83 -36.73 -10.86
N ALA A 11 -16.84 -37.33 -12.04
CA ALA A 11 -15.80 -38.27 -12.46
C ALA A 11 -14.41 -37.61 -12.54
N CYS A 12 -14.34 -36.37 -13.05
CA CYS A 12 -13.11 -35.58 -13.13
C CYS A 12 -12.61 -35.11 -11.77
N ARG A 13 -13.50 -34.74 -10.84
CA ARG A 13 -13.14 -34.36 -9.46
C ARG A 13 -12.57 -35.55 -8.67
N GLU A 14 -13.22 -36.71 -8.77
CA GLU A 14 -12.87 -37.93 -8.03
C GLU A 14 -11.70 -38.71 -8.64
N GLY A 15 -11.14 -38.28 -9.78
CA GLY A 15 -10.00 -38.96 -10.40
C GLY A 15 -10.34 -40.31 -11.06
N ARG A 16 -11.61 -40.57 -11.38
CA ARG A 16 -12.05 -41.87 -11.92
C ARG A 16 -11.90 -41.92 -13.45
N SER A 17 -10.67 -42.09 -13.92
CA SER A 17 -10.34 -42.11 -15.36
C SER A 17 -11.16 -43.09 -16.20
N ASN A 18 -11.45 -44.30 -15.69
CA ASN A 18 -12.30 -45.29 -16.38
C ASN A 18 -13.75 -44.79 -16.59
N VAL A 19 -14.28 -44.02 -15.63
CA VAL A 19 -15.64 -43.46 -15.71
C VAL A 19 -15.64 -42.27 -16.67
N VAL A 20 -14.59 -41.46 -16.67
CA VAL A 20 -14.41 -40.37 -17.64
C VAL A 20 -14.40 -40.93 -19.07
N ASP A 21 -13.64 -41.99 -19.35
CA ASP A 21 -13.60 -42.63 -20.67
C ASP A 21 -14.99 -43.11 -21.11
N MET A 22 -15.68 -43.84 -20.23
CA MET A 22 -17.03 -44.32 -20.51
C MET A 22 -17.99 -43.17 -20.84
N LEU A 23 -17.94 -42.07 -20.07
CA LEU A 23 -18.81 -40.91 -20.27
C LEU A 23 -18.50 -40.19 -21.59
N ILE A 24 -17.23 -40.00 -21.93
CA ILE A 24 -16.81 -39.39 -23.21
C ILE A 24 -17.25 -40.27 -24.39
N MET A 25 -17.04 -41.59 -24.33
CA MET A 25 -17.48 -42.53 -25.37
C MET A 25 -19.00 -42.57 -25.56
N ARG A 26 -19.77 -42.29 -24.50
CA ARG A 26 -21.23 -42.19 -24.53
C ARG A 26 -21.74 -40.82 -25.01
N GLY A 27 -20.85 -39.92 -25.42
CA GLY A 27 -21.19 -38.60 -25.97
C GLY A 27 -21.45 -37.53 -24.91
N ALA A 28 -20.83 -37.63 -23.72
CA ALA A 28 -20.89 -36.55 -22.74
C ALA A 28 -20.31 -35.25 -23.30
N ARG A 29 -20.95 -34.12 -22.99
CA ARG A 29 -20.46 -32.79 -23.36
C ARG A 29 -19.22 -32.46 -22.52
N ILE A 30 -18.10 -32.18 -23.19
CA ILE A 30 -16.79 -32.00 -22.54
C ILE A 30 -16.67 -30.62 -21.89
N ASN A 31 -17.18 -29.58 -22.54
CA ASN A 31 -17.17 -28.19 -22.05
C ASN A 31 -18.48 -27.82 -21.33
N VAL A 32 -19.09 -28.77 -20.63
CA VAL A 32 -20.27 -28.50 -19.81
C VAL A 32 -19.86 -27.64 -18.61
N MET A 33 -20.66 -26.63 -18.29
CA MET A 33 -20.41 -25.72 -17.15
C MET A 33 -21.35 -26.06 -15.99
N ASN A 34 -20.87 -26.02 -14.76
CA ASN A 34 -21.71 -26.07 -13.56
C ASN A 34 -22.26 -24.65 -13.23
N ARG A 35 -22.92 -24.46 -12.07
CA ARG A 35 -23.48 -23.15 -11.70
C ARG A 35 -22.43 -22.04 -11.46
N GLY A 36 -21.16 -22.40 -11.23
CA GLY A 36 -20.05 -21.45 -11.10
C GLY A 36 -19.24 -21.31 -12.39
N ASP A 37 -19.78 -21.76 -13.52
CA ASP A 37 -19.11 -21.82 -14.82
C ASP A 37 -17.82 -22.66 -14.84
N ASP A 38 -17.60 -23.55 -13.86
CA ASP A 38 -16.48 -24.49 -13.90
C ASP A 38 -16.76 -25.58 -14.93
N THR A 39 -15.75 -25.90 -15.73
CA THR A 39 -15.76 -27.04 -16.66
C THR A 39 -15.15 -28.29 -16.00
N PRO A 40 -15.36 -29.51 -16.53
CA PRO A 40 -14.68 -30.71 -16.05
C PRO A 40 -13.16 -30.58 -16.02
N LEU A 41 -12.59 -29.77 -16.92
CA LEU A 41 -11.15 -29.48 -16.97
C LEU A 41 -10.67 -28.65 -15.77
N HIS A 42 -11.47 -27.69 -15.28
CA HIS A 42 -11.18 -26.94 -14.04
C HIS A 42 -11.11 -27.89 -12.83
N LEU A 43 -12.04 -28.82 -12.74
CA LEU A 43 -12.10 -29.78 -11.63
C LEU A 43 -10.96 -30.80 -11.68
N ALA A 44 -10.63 -31.32 -12.87
CA ALA A 44 -9.48 -32.20 -13.05
C ALA A 44 -8.16 -31.47 -12.71
N ALA A 45 -8.01 -30.20 -13.14
CA ALA A 45 -6.83 -29.39 -12.89
C ALA A 45 -6.67 -29.01 -11.41
N SER A 46 -7.76 -28.67 -10.71
CA SER A 46 -7.71 -28.36 -9.27
C SER A 46 -7.32 -29.55 -8.39
N HIS A 47 -7.66 -30.77 -8.79
CA HIS A 47 -7.35 -31.99 -8.03
C HIS A 47 -6.10 -32.71 -8.53
N GLY A 48 -5.45 -32.22 -9.59
CA GLY A 48 -4.14 -32.73 -10.05
C GLY A 48 -4.21 -34.02 -10.86
N HIS A 49 -5.39 -34.38 -11.39
CA HIS A 49 -5.59 -35.63 -12.14
C HIS A 49 -5.06 -35.51 -13.58
N ARG A 50 -3.74 -35.62 -13.72
CA ARG A 50 -3.00 -35.41 -14.98
C ARG A 50 -3.50 -36.27 -16.14
N ASP A 51 -3.75 -37.55 -15.89
CA ASP A 51 -4.26 -38.52 -16.85
C ASP A 51 -5.64 -38.12 -17.40
N ILE A 52 -6.51 -37.56 -16.55
CA ILE A 52 -7.81 -37.03 -16.96
C ILE A 52 -7.66 -35.73 -17.74
N VAL A 53 -6.76 -34.83 -17.32
CA VAL A 53 -6.48 -33.57 -18.03
C VAL A 53 -6.01 -33.83 -19.46
N GLN A 54 -5.05 -34.75 -19.64
CA GLN A 54 -4.56 -35.13 -20.97
C GLN A 54 -5.67 -35.68 -21.86
N LYS A 55 -6.55 -36.54 -21.31
CA LYS A 55 -7.70 -37.08 -22.04
C LYS A 55 -8.67 -35.98 -22.43
N LEU A 56 -9.03 -35.08 -21.52
CA LEU A 56 -9.94 -33.96 -21.82
C LEU A 56 -9.37 -33.06 -22.93
N ILE A 57 -8.06 -32.76 -22.89
CA ILE A 57 -7.37 -32.01 -23.95
C ILE A 57 -7.42 -32.76 -25.29
N GLN A 58 -7.16 -34.08 -25.29
CA GLN A 58 -7.22 -34.90 -26.51
C GLN A 58 -8.61 -34.87 -27.17
N PHE A 59 -9.66 -34.81 -26.36
CA PHE A 59 -11.04 -34.68 -26.86
C PHE A 59 -11.49 -33.21 -27.07
N LYS A 60 -10.54 -32.27 -27.21
CA LYS A 60 -10.76 -30.84 -27.51
C LYS A 60 -11.55 -30.09 -26.44
N ALA A 61 -11.27 -30.36 -25.16
CA ALA A 61 -11.71 -29.47 -24.09
C ALA A 61 -11.14 -28.06 -24.29
N ASP A 62 -11.92 -27.05 -23.93
CA ASP A 62 -11.47 -25.65 -23.99
C ASP A 62 -10.50 -25.37 -22.83
N ILE A 63 -9.22 -25.25 -23.19
CA ILE A 63 -8.10 -25.07 -22.27
C ILE A 63 -8.13 -23.69 -21.60
N ASN A 64 -8.68 -22.69 -22.30
CA ASN A 64 -8.75 -21.30 -21.86
C ASN A 64 -10.15 -20.90 -21.38
N ALA A 65 -11.02 -21.88 -21.12
CA ALA A 65 -12.33 -21.63 -20.54
C ALA A 65 -12.18 -20.86 -19.23
N VAL A 66 -13.02 -19.86 -19.02
CA VAL A 66 -13.03 -19.04 -17.80
C VAL A 66 -14.29 -19.35 -17.01
N ASN A 67 -14.14 -19.47 -15.69
CA ASN A 67 -15.27 -19.65 -14.79
C ASN A 67 -15.87 -18.31 -14.33
N GLU A 68 -16.82 -18.35 -13.39
CA GLU A 68 -17.53 -17.16 -12.90
C GLU A 68 -16.59 -16.13 -12.26
N HIS A 69 -15.40 -16.55 -11.83
CA HIS A 69 -14.37 -15.71 -11.23
C HIS A 69 -13.29 -15.27 -12.24
N GLY A 70 -13.43 -15.66 -13.52
CA GLY A 70 -12.43 -15.41 -14.56
C GLY A 70 -11.21 -16.33 -14.46
N ASN A 71 -11.23 -17.34 -13.59
CA ASN A 71 -10.13 -18.29 -13.47
C ASN A 71 -10.20 -19.29 -14.61
N THR A 72 -9.03 -19.62 -15.16
CA THR A 72 -8.84 -20.71 -16.13
C THR A 72 -8.43 -22.00 -15.42
N PRO A 73 -8.47 -23.17 -16.09
CA PRO A 73 -7.96 -24.42 -15.51
C PRO A 73 -6.50 -24.30 -15.04
N LEU A 74 -5.69 -23.49 -15.76
CA LEU A 74 -4.31 -23.22 -15.38
C LEU A 74 -4.20 -22.47 -14.04
N HIS A 75 -5.11 -21.54 -13.74
CA HIS A 75 -5.13 -20.85 -12.44
C HIS A 75 -5.31 -21.86 -11.29
N TYR A 76 -6.18 -22.85 -11.46
CA TYR A 76 -6.40 -23.88 -10.45
C TYR A 76 -5.19 -24.80 -10.29
N ALA A 77 -4.58 -25.25 -11.39
CA ALA A 77 -3.36 -26.06 -11.34
C ALA A 77 -2.22 -25.31 -10.61
N CYS A 78 -2.06 -24.02 -10.90
CA CYS A 78 -1.05 -23.16 -10.27
C CYS A 78 -1.32 -22.93 -8.78
N PHE A 79 -2.58 -22.63 -8.42
CA PHE A 79 -2.99 -22.37 -7.03
C PHE A 79 -2.77 -23.58 -6.11
N TRP A 80 -3.15 -24.77 -6.58
CA TRP A 80 -2.99 -26.01 -5.81
C TRP A 80 -1.56 -26.57 -5.87
N GLY A 81 -0.75 -26.14 -6.85
CA GLY A 81 0.65 -26.56 -7.01
C GLY A 81 0.80 -27.90 -7.71
N HIS A 82 -0.03 -28.16 -8.73
CA HIS A 82 0.02 -29.39 -9.52
C HIS A 82 0.92 -29.20 -10.74
N ASP A 83 2.22 -29.33 -10.51
CA ASP A 83 3.23 -28.87 -11.46
C ASP A 83 3.16 -29.54 -12.84
N GLN A 84 3.01 -30.86 -12.84
CA GLN A 84 2.91 -31.65 -14.07
C GLN A 84 1.65 -31.32 -14.88
N VAL A 85 0.56 -30.94 -14.20
CA VAL A 85 -0.69 -30.56 -14.86
C VAL A 85 -0.58 -29.18 -15.49
N ALA A 86 0.04 -28.23 -14.80
CA ALA A 86 0.28 -26.90 -15.35
C ALA A 86 1.22 -26.95 -16.57
N GLU A 87 2.27 -27.77 -16.51
CA GLU A 87 3.17 -28.01 -17.65
C GLU A 87 2.42 -28.58 -18.86
N ASP A 88 1.59 -29.60 -18.65
CA ASP A 88 0.81 -30.21 -19.73
C ASP A 88 -0.20 -29.20 -20.32
N LEU A 89 -0.84 -28.36 -19.48
CA LEU A 89 -1.77 -27.33 -19.95
C LEU A 89 -1.07 -26.27 -20.81
N VAL A 90 0.09 -25.75 -20.37
CA VAL A 90 0.86 -24.77 -21.15
C VAL A 90 1.43 -25.38 -22.43
N GLY A 91 1.92 -26.63 -22.36
CA GLY A 91 2.39 -27.37 -23.53
C GLY A 91 1.31 -27.59 -24.60
N ASN A 92 0.03 -27.55 -24.21
CA ASN A 92 -1.12 -27.68 -25.12
C ASN A 92 -1.80 -26.35 -25.46
N GLY A 93 -1.19 -25.20 -25.13
CA GLY A 93 -1.67 -23.88 -25.56
C GLY A 93 -2.52 -23.10 -24.54
N ALA A 94 -2.40 -23.41 -23.24
CA ALA A 94 -2.96 -22.56 -22.19
C ALA A 94 -2.29 -21.19 -22.15
N LEU A 95 -3.08 -20.12 -22.16
CA LEU A 95 -2.59 -18.74 -22.09
C LEU A 95 -2.26 -18.37 -20.65
N VAL A 96 -0.99 -18.07 -20.39
CA VAL A 96 -0.49 -17.60 -19.08
C VAL A 96 -0.80 -16.13 -18.78
N SER A 97 -1.30 -15.38 -19.78
CA SER A 97 -1.60 -13.95 -19.69
C SER A 97 -3.06 -13.65 -19.36
N ILE A 98 -3.94 -14.66 -19.32
CA ILE A 98 -5.35 -14.44 -18.98
C ILE A 98 -5.43 -14.03 -17.52
N ALA A 99 -5.82 -12.79 -17.26
CA ALA A 99 -6.09 -12.33 -15.92
C ALA A 99 -7.52 -12.72 -15.51
N ASN A 100 -7.67 -13.21 -14.28
CA ASN A 100 -8.98 -13.43 -13.70
C ASN A 100 -9.70 -12.10 -13.37
N LYS A 101 -10.94 -12.16 -12.86
CA LYS A 101 -11.69 -10.95 -12.47
C LYS A 101 -11.01 -10.13 -11.35
N TYR A 102 -10.01 -10.72 -10.68
CA TYR A 102 -9.19 -10.09 -9.65
C TYR A 102 -7.87 -9.51 -10.21
N GLY A 103 -7.63 -9.59 -11.52
CA GLY A 103 -6.42 -9.09 -12.16
C GLY A 103 -5.19 -9.97 -11.95
N GLU A 104 -5.35 -11.17 -11.39
CA GLU A 104 -4.26 -12.12 -11.17
C GLU A 104 -4.08 -13.01 -12.39
N THR A 105 -2.83 -13.22 -12.81
CA THR A 105 -2.50 -14.21 -13.85
C THR A 105 -2.27 -15.59 -13.21
N PRO A 106 -2.32 -16.70 -13.98
CA PRO A 106 -2.00 -18.03 -13.47
C PRO A 106 -0.62 -18.11 -12.82
N ILE A 107 0.36 -17.35 -13.35
CA ILE A 107 1.72 -17.26 -12.84
C ILE A 107 1.77 -16.59 -11.46
N ASP A 108 0.84 -15.68 -11.16
CA ASP A 108 0.79 -15.01 -9.86
C ASP A 108 0.24 -15.92 -8.76
N LYS A 109 -0.61 -16.90 -9.13
CA LYS A 109 -1.10 -17.94 -8.20
C LYS A 109 -0.15 -19.12 -8.05
N ALA A 110 0.87 -19.23 -8.90
CA ALA A 110 1.84 -20.32 -8.87
C ALA A 110 2.78 -20.23 -7.66
N LYS A 111 3.08 -21.39 -7.06
CA LYS A 111 4.16 -21.51 -6.08
C LYS A 111 5.53 -21.33 -6.74
N THR A 112 6.53 -20.93 -5.98
CA THR A 112 7.88 -20.53 -6.45
C THR A 112 8.54 -21.46 -7.48
N PRO A 113 8.56 -22.80 -7.32
CA PRO A 113 9.20 -23.68 -8.32
C PRO A 113 8.44 -23.71 -9.65
N LEU A 114 7.11 -23.68 -9.62
CA LEU A 114 6.26 -23.68 -10.80
C LEU A 114 6.38 -22.39 -11.60
N ARG A 115 6.54 -21.26 -10.91
CA ARG A 115 6.65 -19.94 -11.52
C ARG A 115 7.86 -19.82 -12.44
N GLU A 116 8.98 -20.45 -12.08
CA GLU A 116 10.20 -20.46 -12.90
C GLU A 116 10.02 -21.34 -14.13
N VAL A 117 9.46 -22.55 -13.96
CA VAL A 117 9.17 -23.48 -15.06
C VAL A 117 8.21 -22.89 -16.10
N LEU A 118 7.18 -22.16 -15.65
CA LEU A 118 6.22 -21.51 -16.56
C LEU A 118 6.83 -20.30 -17.29
N LYS A 119 7.80 -19.60 -16.70
CA LYS A 119 8.49 -18.47 -17.32
C LYS A 119 9.45 -18.92 -18.43
N GLU A 120 10.19 -20.01 -18.22
CA GLU A 120 11.15 -20.51 -19.21
C GLU A 120 10.48 -21.06 -20.47
N ARG A 121 9.22 -21.47 -20.37
CA ARG A 121 8.46 -22.13 -21.44
C ARG A 121 7.54 -21.20 -22.24
N CYS A 122 7.52 -19.90 -21.93
CA CYS A 122 6.86 -18.88 -22.74
C CYS A 122 7.73 -18.57 -23.98
N PRO A 123 7.35 -18.99 -25.20
CA PRO A 123 8.09 -18.62 -26.39
C PRO A 123 7.75 -17.17 -26.76
N GLY A 124 8.72 -16.27 -26.54
CA GLY A 124 8.87 -14.99 -27.24
C GLY A 124 7.67 -14.05 -27.30
N ASP A 125 7.64 -13.06 -26.40
CA ASP A 125 7.30 -11.70 -26.81
C ASP A 125 8.44 -10.78 -26.39
N ALA A 126 9.39 -10.63 -27.31
CA ALA A 126 10.46 -9.66 -27.22
C ALA A 126 9.96 -8.36 -27.86
N GLY A 127 9.64 -7.36 -27.02
CA GLY A 127 9.29 -6.01 -27.43
C GLY A 127 9.70 -5.01 -26.36
N GLN A 128 10.78 -4.29 -26.64
CA GLN A 128 11.35 -3.21 -25.83
C GLN A 128 10.40 -1.99 -25.66
N PRO A 129 10.70 -1.05 -24.74
CA PRO A 129 9.78 -0.01 -24.29
C PRO A 129 9.67 1.14 -25.29
N GLN A 130 8.47 1.72 -25.43
CA GLN A 130 8.29 3.03 -26.05
C GLN A 130 7.36 3.91 -25.20
N GLU A 131 7.91 5.05 -24.79
CA GLU A 131 7.20 6.27 -24.48
C GLU A 131 6.30 6.66 -25.66
N ASP A 132 5.03 6.98 -25.43
CA ASP A 132 4.49 8.29 -25.84
C ASP A 132 3.03 8.50 -25.41
N SER A 133 2.77 9.75 -25.01
CA SER A 133 1.49 10.49 -25.09
C SER A 133 0.30 10.12 -24.17
N THR A 134 0.04 11.03 -23.24
CA THR A 134 -1.28 11.37 -22.65
C THR A 134 -2.21 12.00 -23.73
N PRO A 135 -3.49 12.38 -23.45
CA PRO A 135 -4.41 12.05 -22.34
C PRO A 135 -5.84 11.67 -22.83
N GLY A 136 -6.64 11.00 -21.99
CA GLY A 136 -8.06 10.78 -22.30
C GLY A 136 -8.85 10.27 -21.11
N GLY A 137 -9.53 11.20 -20.41
CA GLY A 137 -10.29 10.89 -19.20
C GLY A 137 -11.49 9.98 -19.42
N ARG A 138 -11.88 9.27 -18.36
CA ARG A 138 -13.27 9.14 -17.90
C ARG A 138 -13.31 8.64 -16.46
N GLN A 139 -14.16 9.32 -15.69
CA GLN A 139 -14.51 9.11 -14.29
C GLN A 139 -15.28 7.80 -14.07
N GLY A 140 -15.30 7.36 -12.82
CA GLY A 140 -16.10 6.25 -12.28
C GLY A 140 -15.17 5.26 -11.59
N GLY A 141 -14.87 5.36 -10.30
CA GLY A 141 -15.86 5.28 -9.23
C GLY A 141 -16.24 3.82 -9.03
N ASP A 142 -15.44 3.08 -8.26
CA ASP A 142 -15.95 2.25 -7.17
C ASP A 142 -14.82 1.56 -6.40
N VAL A 143 -14.86 1.78 -5.10
CA VAL A 143 -13.89 1.36 -4.10
C VAL A 143 -14.21 -0.09 -3.73
N GLY A 144 -13.67 -1.03 -4.50
CA GLY A 144 -13.85 -2.47 -4.26
C GLY A 144 -12.79 -3.02 -3.30
N SER A 145 -13.09 -3.01 -2.01
CA SER A 145 -12.30 -3.64 -0.94
C SER A 145 -12.08 -5.13 -1.20
N THR A 146 -10.83 -5.54 -1.44
CA THR A 146 -10.41 -6.96 -1.40
C THR A 146 -9.47 -7.18 -0.22
N HIS A 147 -9.92 -8.05 0.69
CA HIS A 147 -9.27 -8.40 1.93
C HIS A 147 -7.91 -9.08 1.71
N CYS A 148 -6.84 -8.38 2.10
CA CYS A 148 -5.51 -8.96 2.24
C CYS A 148 -5.34 -9.43 3.69
N SER A 149 -5.13 -10.73 3.90
CA SER A 149 -4.97 -11.35 5.22
C SER A 149 -3.63 -11.03 5.91
N GLN A 150 -2.83 -10.11 5.36
CA GLN A 150 -1.69 -9.50 6.04
C GLN A 150 -1.58 -8.02 5.65
N GLY A 151 -2.31 -7.15 6.34
CA GLY A 151 -2.01 -5.77 6.78
C GLY A 151 -1.36 -4.71 5.87
N CYS A 152 -0.88 -5.03 4.68
CA CYS A 152 -0.25 -4.10 3.74
C CYS A 152 -1.30 -3.69 2.71
N HIS A 153 -2.37 -3.03 3.17
CA HIS A 153 -3.31 -2.42 2.24
C HIS A 153 -2.66 -1.23 1.54
N PHE A 154 -3.03 -1.06 0.27
CA PHE A 154 -2.75 0.00 -0.71
C PHE A 154 -2.71 1.47 -0.21
N SER A 155 -2.92 1.74 1.07
CA SER A 155 -3.01 3.07 1.69
C SER A 155 -1.74 3.93 1.58
N CYS A 156 -0.56 3.34 1.36
CA CYS A 156 0.69 4.11 1.23
C CYS A 156 1.07 4.46 -0.22
N ARG A 157 0.31 4.00 -1.22
CA ARG A 157 0.55 4.27 -2.65
C ARG A 157 -0.30 5.44 -3.14
N ILE A 158 0.00 6.65 -2.63
CA ILE A 158 -0.76 7.87 -2.90
C ILE A 158 -0.03 8.72 -3.95
N PHE A 159 -0.51 8.71 -5.18
CA PHE A 159 0.07 9.48 -6.30
C PHE A 159 -0.69 10.78 -6.61
N SER A 160 -1.79 11.05 -5.91
CA SER A 160 -2.75 12.11 -6.25
C SER A 160 -2.44 13.48 -5.65
N HIS A 161 -1.37 13.62 -4.86
CA HIS A 161 -1.06 14.87 -4.15
C HIS A 161 0.44 15.21 -4.21
N PRO A 162 0.81 16.47 -4.57
CA PRO A 162 2.21 16.85 -4.76
C PRO A 162 3.03 16.88 -3.46
N ASN A 163 2.40 17.10 -2.30
CA ASN A 163 3.06 17.12 -0.99
C ASN A 163 3.01 15.77 -0.25
N VAL A 164 2.71 14.67 -0.94
CA VAL A 164 2.77 13.31 -0.38
C VAL A 164 3.74 12.50 -1.23
N LEU A 165 4.73 11.87 -0.59
CA LEU A 165 5.70 11.01 -1.25
C LEU A 165 5.20 9.55 -1.20
N PRO A 166 4.72 8.99 -2.32
CA PRO A 166 4.21 7.62 -2.35
C PRO A 166 5.30 6.58 -2.14
N VAL A 167 4.86 5.44 -1.61
CA VAL A 167 5.58 4.18 -1.80
C VAL A 167 5.39 3.73 -3.25
N LEU A 168 6.49 3.60 -3.98
CA LEU A 168 6.48 3.14 -5.37
C LEU A 168 6.07 1.67 -5.46
N GLY A 169 6.69 0.86 -4.61
CA GLY A 169 6.46 -0.58 -4.54
C GLY A 169 6.97 -1.15 -3.23
N ALA A 170 6.62 -2.41 -2.98
CA ALA A 170 7.15 -3.16 -1.85
C ALA A 170 7.47 -4.58 -2.31
N CYS A 171 8.55 -5.15 -1.78
CA CYS A 171 8.91 -6.54 -2.00
C CYS A 171 8.38 -7.38 -0.84
N GLN A 172 7.50 -8.32 -1.17
CA GLN A 172 6.98 -9.28 -0.19
C GLN A 172 8.07 -10.27 0.21
N SER A 173 8.04 -10.67 1.48
CA SER A 173 8.94 -11.67 2.05
C SER A 173 8.12 -12.86 2.54
N PRO A 174 8.30 -14.07 1.99
CA PRO A 174 9.16 -14.45 0.85
C PRO A 174 8.59 -14.03 -0.54
N PRO A 175 9.41 -13.89 -1.62
CA PRO A 175 10.78 -14.41 -1.81
C PRO A 175 11.92 -13.47 -1.41
N ALA A 176 11.64 -12.20 -1.10
CA ALA A 176 12.69 -11.31 -0.58
C ALA A 176 13.15 -11.77 0.81
N PRO A 177 14.44 -11.58 1.17
CA PRO A 177 14.95 -11.97 2.49
C PRO A 177 14.22 -11.25 3.64
N HIS A 178 13.77 -10.02 3.39
CA HIS A 178 13.05 -9.15 4.32
C HIS A 178 11.96 -8.36 3.59
N PRO A 179 10.94 -7.84 4.29
CA PRO A 179 9.98 -6.91 3.70
C PRO A 179 10.70 -5.60 3.34
N ILE A 180 10.64 -5.21 2.06
CA ILE A 180 11.31 -4.00 1.56
C ILE A 180 10.25 -3.04 1.03
N VAL A 181 10.40 -1.75 1.32
CA VAL A 181 9.57 -0.66 0.79
C VAL A 181 10.46 0.22 -0.07
N ILE A 182 9.99 0.54 -1.28
CA ILE A 182 10.73 1.34 -2.26
C ILE A 182 10.00 2.67 -2.42
N SER A 183 10.73 3.77 -2.32
CA SER A 183 10.26 5.14 -2.57
C SER A 183 11.25 5.85 -3.49
N HIS A 184 10.83 6.98 -4.07
CA HIS A 184 11.74 7.80 -4.86
C HIS A 184 12.85 8.36 -3.99
N TRP A 185 14.07 8.39 -4.54
CA TRP A 185 15.19 9.07 -3.91
C TRP A 185 14.94 10.57 -3.85
N MET A 186 15.21 11.17 -2.68
CA MET A 186 15.05 12.60 -2.42
C MET A 186 16.44 13.16 -2.10
N PRO A 187 17.00 14.06 -2.92
CA PRO A 187 18.42 14.40 -2.85
C PRO A 187 18.82 15.16 -1.58
N TYR A 188 17.89 15.94 -1.01
CA TYR A 188 18.10 16.65 0.25
C TYR A 188 17.75 15.81 1.48
N GLY A 189 17.26 14.58 1.29
CA GLY A 189 16.86 13.69 2.37
C GLY A 189 15.65 14.22 3.14
N SER A 190 15.66 14.04 4.46
CA SER A 190 14.57 14.49 5.33
C SER A 190 14.69 15.96 5.73
N LEU A 191 13.58 16.57 6.13
CA LEU A 191 13.56 17.92 6.70
C LEU A 191 14.49 18.03 7.92
N TYR A 192 14.62 16.95 8.70
CA TYR A 192 15.59 16.89 9.80
C TYR A 192 17.04 17.04 9.31
N ASN A 193 17.41 16.39 8.20
CA ASN A 193 18.77 16.50 7.64
C ASN A 193 19.04 17.94 7.19
N VAL A 194 18.05 18.55 6.53
CA VAL A 194 18.11 19.93 6.03
C VAL A 194 18.26 20.96 7.15
N LEU A 195 17.52 20.80 8.24
CA LEU A 195 17.52 21.78 9.34
C LEU A 195 18.72 21.63 10.28
N HIS A 196 19.15 20.39 10.56
CA HIS A 196 20.09 20.11 11.67
C HIS A 196 21.42 19.48 11.25
N GLU A 197 21.46 18.73 10.15
CA GLU A 197 22.66 17.99 9.72
C GLU A 197 23.45 18.71 8.62
N GLY A 198 23.01 19.90 8.22
CA GLY A 198 23.81 20.83 7.42
C GLY A 198 24.02 20.35 5.99
N THR A 199 23.01 20.55 5.15
CA THR A 199 23.18 20.65 3.71
C THR A 199 23.83 22.00 3.34
N ASN A 200 24.47 22.13 2.18
CA ASN A 200 25.12 23.37 1.70
C ASN A 200 24.18 24.60 1.54
N PHE A 201 22.90 24.48 1.91
CA PHE A 201 21.91 25.54 1.83
C PHE A 201 21.37 25.86 3.22
N VAL A 202 21.28 27.16 3.53
CA VAL A 202 20.60 27.64 4.74
C VAL A 202 19.17 27.97 4.36
N VAL A 203 18.20 27.28 4.97
CA VAL A 203 16.78 27.58 4.82
C VAL A 203 16.53 29.00 5.34
N ASP A 204 15.97 29.89 4.54
CA ASP A 204 15.54 31.22 5.00
C ASP A 204 14.14 31.16 5.64
N GLN A 205 13.64 32.28 6.15
CA GLN A 205 12.32 32.31 6.78
C GLN A 205 11.19 32.05 5.78
N MET A 206 11.36 32.49 4.53
CA MET A 206 10.35 32.33 3.47
C MET A 206 10.20 30.85 3.08
N GLN A 207 11.32 30.16 2.92
CA GLN A 207 11.37 28.73 2.65
C GLN A 207 10.86 27.91 3.83
N ALA A 208 11.10 28.34 5.07
CA ALA A 208 10.53 27.70 6.26
C ALA A 208 8.99 27.80 6.27
N VAL A 209 8.43 28.97 5.91
CA VAL A 209 6.97 29.13 5.74
C VAL A 209 6.45 28.27 4.58
N LYS A 210 7.22 28.13 3.49
CA LYS A 210 6.89 27.22 2.39
C LYS A 210 6.84 25.76 2.81
N PHE A 211 7.82 25.28 3.58
CA PHE A 211 7.77 23.93 4.12
C PHE A 211 6.56 23.73 5.03
N ALA A 212 6.26 24.68 5.91
CA ALA A 212 5.06 24.62 6.74
C ALA A 212 3.76 24.54 5.92
N PHE A 213 3.66 25.33 4.85
CA PHE A 213 2.53 25.31 3.92
C PHE A 213 2.39 23.96 3.21
N ASP A 214 3.48 23.45 2.63
CA ASP A 214 3.52 22.17 1.93
C ASP A 214 3.10 21.00 2.83
N ILE A 215 3.65 20.96 4.05
CA ILE A 215 3.29 19.94 5.07
C ILE A 215 1.81 20.06 5.44
N ALA A 216 1.31 21.29 5.65
CA ALA A 216 -0.09 21.50 6.00
C ALA A 216 -1.04 21.05 4.89
N ARG A 217 -0.73 21.29 3.60
CA ARG A 217 -1.51 20.78 2.46
C ARG A 217 -1.48 19.26 2.39
N GLY A 218 -0.30 18.66 2.55
CA GLY A 218 -0.16 17.21 2.58
C GLY A 218 -1.00 16.58 3.68
N MET A 219 -0.96 17.12 4.90
CA MET A 219 -1.74 16.62 6.02
C MET A 219 -3.24 16.87 5.88
N ALA A 220 -3.65 18.03 5.34
CA ALA A 220 -5.03 18.30 4.95
C ALA A 220 -5.56 17.20 4.02
N PHE A 221 -4.81 16.88 2.95
CA PHE A 221 -5.15 15.80 2.04
C PHE A 221 -5.23 14.43 2.76
N LEU A 222 -4.22 14.06 3.55
CA LEU A 222 -4.23 12.78 4.28
C LEU A 222 -5.39 12.65 5.26
N HIS A 223 -5.89 13.77 5.82
CA HIS A 223 -7.03 13.80 6.73
C HIS A 223 -8.38 13.60 6.03
N THR A 224 -8.43 13.76 4.70
CA THR A 224 -9.61 13.44 3.88
C THR A 224 -9.78 11.95 3.63
N LEU A 225 -8.73 11.15 3.84
CA LEU A 225 -8.77 9.69 3.66
C LEU A 225 -9.58 9.01 4.76
N GLU A 226 -10.46 8.09 4.36
CA GLU A 226 -11.29 7.31 5.26
C GLU A 226 -11.12 5.81 4.96
N PRO A 227 -10.60 4.99 5.91
CA PRO A 227 -10.08 5.36 7.23
C PRO A 227 -8.70 6.05 7.18
N LEU A 228 -8.37 6.81 8.23
CA LEU A 228 -7.05 7.44 8.38
C LEU A 228 -5.93 6.39 8.39
N ILE A 229 -4.82 6.72 7.73
CA ILE A 229 -3.65 5.83 7.61
C ILE A 229 -3.13 5.46 9.01
N PRO A 230 -3.16 4.17 9.40
CA PRO A 230 -2.79 3.77 10.76
C PRO A 230 -1.30 3.99 11.02
N ARG A 231 -0.95 4.40 12.25
CA ARG A 231 0.44 4.58 12.72
C ARG A 231 1.31 5.51 11.85
N HIS A 232 0.69 6.42 11.12
CA HIS A 232 1.37 7.60 10.60
C HIS A 232 1.67 8.56 11.77
N HIS A 233 2.92 9.01 11.88
CA HIS A 233 3.36 9.95 12.91
C HIS A 233 4.14 11.07 12.24
N LEU A 234 3.59 12.29 12.28
CA LEU A 234 4.23 13.45 11.68
C LEU A 234 5.42 13.92 12.53
N ASN A 235 6.59 14.05 11.92
CA ASN A 235 7.82 14.59 12.49
C ASN A 235 8.79 15.01 11.38
N SER A 236 9.89 15.69 11.71
CA SER A 236 10.82 16.22 10.70
C SER A 236 11.61 15.14 9.96
N ARG A 237 11.71 13.92 10.51
CA ARG A 237 12.35 12.77 9.84
C ARG A 237 11.43 12.11 8.80
N SER A 238 10.11 12.16 9.04
CA SER A 238 9.08 11.62 8.13
C SER A 238 8.72 12.55 6.96
N ILE A 239 9.36 13.71 6.86
CA ILE A 239 9.14 14.68 5.78
C ILE A 239 10.39 14.67 4.92
N MET A 240 10.24 14.45 3.62
CA MET A 240 11.33 14.47 2.64
C MET A 240 11.28 15.73 1.80
N ILE A 241 12.46 16.21 1.39
CA ILE A 241 12.61 17.43 0.60
C ILE A 241 13.06 17.06 -0.82
N ASP A 242 12.24 17.46 -1.80
CA ASP A 242 12.49 17.22 -3.23
C ASP A 242 13.47 18.25 -3.82
N GLU A 243 13.92 18.04 -5.06
CA GLU A 243 14.83 18.92 -5.81
C GLU A 243 14.33 20.37 -5.89
N ASP A 244 13.01 20.54 -6.08
CA ASP A 244 12.35 21.84 -6.17
C ASP A 244 12.08 22.49 -4.80
N MET A 245 12.72 22.00 -3.74
CA MET A 245 12.52 22.47 -2.36
C MET A 245 11.05 22.37 -1.91
N THR A 246 10.35 21.35 -2.40
CA THR A 246 8.99 21.00 -2.00
C THR A 246 9.04 19.99 -0.88
N ALA A 247 8.33 20.25 0.22
CA ALA A 247 8.22 19.27 1.29
C ALA A 247 7.14 18.22 0.97
N ARG A 248 7.49 16.95 1.15
CA ARG A 248 6.61 15.81 0.93
C ARG A 248 6.55 14.90 2.15
N ILE A 249 5.35 14.50 2.54
CA ILE A 249 5.14 13.56 3.64
C ILE A 249 5.47 12.16 3.16
N SER A 250 6.43 11.50 3.80
CA SER A 250 6.88 10.17 3.44
C SER A 250 5.89 9.10 3.85
N MET A 251 5.31 8.42 2.86
CA MET A 251 4.46 7.26 3.10
C MET A 251 5.27 5.99 3.44
N ALA A 252 6.58 6.01 3.20
CA ALA A 252 7.48 4.91 3.55
C ALA A 252 7.81 4.88 5.05
N ASP A 253 7.70 6.01 5.76
CA ASP A 253 7.96 6.10 7.21
C ASP A 253 6.75 5.71 8.08
N VAL A 254 5.63 5.35 7.45
CA VAL A 254 4.46 4.80 8.15
C VAL A 254 4.81 3.44 8.74
N LYS A 255 4.66 3.30 10.06
CA LYS A 255 5.01 2.04 10.75
C LYS A 255 4.00 0.93 10.46
N PHE A 256 4.51 -0.25 10.11
CA PHE A 256 3.71 -1.45 10.00
C PHE A 256 3.28 -2.01 11.37
N SER A 257 2.31 -2.92 11.39
CA SER A 257 1.75 -3.48 12.63
C SER A 257 2.75 -4.29 13.44
N PHE A 258 3.63 -4.99 12.74
CA PHE A 258 4.70 -5.77 13.36
C PHE A 258 5.91 -4.90 13.75
N GLN A 259 5.99 -3.65 13.30
CA GLN A 259 7.17 -2.82 13.46
C GLN A 259 7.16 -2.10 14.80
N CYS A 260 7.95 -2.61 15.75
CA CYS A 260 8.22 -1.99 17.06
C CYS A 260 6.96 -1.53 17.82
N PRO A 261 5.96 -2.42 18.04
CA PRO A 261 4.81 -2.07 18.88
C PRO A 261 5.28 -1.68 20.29
N GLY A 262 4.70 -0.60 20.84
CA GLY A 262 5.03 -0.10 22.18
C GLY A 262 6.34 0.71 22.27
N ARG A 263 7.07 0.94 21.17
CA ARG A 263 8.29 1.77 21.16
C ARG A 263 8.13 3.03 20.33
N MET A 264 8.32 4.19 20.96
CA MET A 264 8.33 5.51 20.32
C MET A 264 9.76 6.06 20.27
N TYR A 265 10.21 6.43 19.08
CA TYR A 265 11.58 6.93 18.84
C TYR A 265 11.66 8.44 18.59
N ALA A 266 10.50 9.10 18.45
CA ALA A 266 10.40 10.55 18.26
C ALA A 266 9.25 11.13 19.11
N PRO A 267 9.28 10.97 20.45
CA PRO A 267 8.19 11.41 21.34
C PRO A 267 8.05 12.93 21.43
N ALA A 268 9.07 13.70 21.07
CA ALA A 268 9.05 15.17 21.13
C ALA A 268 7.96 15.82 20.25
N TRP A 269 7.60 15.18 19.12
CA TRP A 269 6.53 15.64 18.23
C TRP A 269 5.16 15.04 18.57
N VAL A 270 5.07 14.13 19.54
CA VAL A 270 3.81 13.43 19.86
C VAL A 270 3.01 14.25 20.87
N ALA A 271 1.69 14.33 20.65
CA ALA A 271 0.79 15.02 21.56
C ALA A 271 0.74 14.35 22.96
N PRO A 272 0.60 15.10 24.06
CA PRO A 272 0.59 14.56 25.41
C PRO A 272 -0.46 13.46 25.63
N GLU A 273 -1.64 13.60 25.02
CA GLU A 273 -2.69 12.59 25.10
C GLU A 273 -2.36 11.31 24.33
N ALA A 274 -1.63 11.43 23.21
CA ALA A 274 -1.23 10.30 22.37
C ALA A 274 -0.07 9.50 22.97
N LEU A 275 0.66 10.06 23.95
CA LEU A 275 1.65 9.36 24.74
C LEU A 275 1.03 8.44 25.82
N GLN A 276 -0.19 8.76 26.28
CA GLN A 276 -0.83 8.11 27.43
C GLN A 276 -1.96 7.16 27.04
N LYS A 277 -2.75 7.54 26.02
CA LYS A 277 -3.95 6.82 25.61
C LYS A 277 -3.73 6.01 24.35
N LYS A 278 -4.58 5.02 24.13
CA LYS A 278 -4.51 4.21 22.91
C LYS A 278 -5.01 5.00 21.68
N PRO A 279 -4.56 4.67 20.46
CA PRO A 279 -4.96 5.37 19.24
C PRO A 279 -6.47 5.43 18.98
N GLU A 280 -7.24 4.48 19.53
CA GLU A 280 -8.70 4.41 19.37
C GLU A 280 -9.44 5.41 20.29
N GLU A 281 -8.82 5.85 21.38
CA GLU A 281 -9.41 6.74 22.39
C GLU A 281 -9.10 8.22 22.13
N ILE A 282 -8.21 8.51 21.17
CA ILE A 282 -7.73 9.86 20.88
C ILE A 282 -8.28 10.37 19.56
N ASN A 283 -8.46 11.69 19.48
CA ASN A 283 -8.67 12.34 18.19
C ASN A 283 -7.33 12.45 17.45
N ARG A 284 -7.05 11.47 16.57
CA ARG A 284 -5.82 11.39 15.79
C ARG A 284 -5.54 12.65 14.97
N ARG A 285 -6.58 13.29 14.41
CA ARG A 285 -6.41 14.52 13.61
C ARG A 285 -5.91 15.69 14.46
N SER A 286 -6.43 15.82 15.68
CA SER A 286 -5.97 16.84 16.64
C SER A 286 -4.56 16.53 17.17
N ALA A 287 -4.20 15.25 17.32
CA ALA A 287 -2.85 14.85 17.71
C ALA A 287 -1.82 15.20 16.63
N ASP A 288 -2.15 14.98 15.35
CA ASP A 288 -1.30 15.39 14.22
C ASP A 288 -1.07 16.91 14.17
N MET A 289 -2.08 17.71 14.57
CA MET A 289 -1.95 19.17 14.65
C MET A 289 -0.94 19.60 15.72
N TRP A 290 -0.81 18.85 16.80
CA TRP A 290 0.25 19.07 17.80
C TRP A 290 1.63 18.83 17.19
N SER A 291 1.78 17.71 16.47
CA SER A 291 3.02 17.39 15.77
C SER A 291 3.42 18.48 14.78
N PHE A 292 2.44 19.04 14.06
CA PHE A 292 2.64 20.19 13.19
C PHE A 292 3.06 21.45 13.97
N ALA A 293 2.51 21.69 15.16
CA ALA A 293 2.93 22.81 16.00
C ALA A 293 4.40 22.69 16.45
N VAL A 294 4.85 21.48 16.76
CA VAL A 294 6.26 21.20 17.09
C VAL A 294 7.15 21.40 15.86
N LEU A 295 6.69 21.03 14.67
CA LEU A 295 7.40 21.33 13.42
C LEU A 295 7.50 22.84 13.15
N LEU A 296 6.44 23.61 13.41
CA LEU A 296 6.49 25.07 13.32
C LEU A 296 7.52 25.65 14.30
N TRP A 297 7.58 25.12 15.52
CA TRP A 297 8.58 25.50 16.50
C TRP A 297 10.00 25.21 15.97
N GLU A 298 10.24 24.00 15.46
CA GLU A 298 11.52 23.55 14.92
C GLU A 298 11.98 24.37 13.71
N LEU A 299 11.05 24.73 12.80
CA LEU A 299 11.32 25.59 11.64
C LEU A 299 11.75 27.01 12.05
N VAL A 300 11.26 27.48 13.19
CA VAL A 300 11.53 28.82 13.72
C VAL A 300 12.82 28.86 14.54
N THR A 301 13.04 27.87 15.41
CA THR A 301 14.22 27.83 16.30
C THR A 301 15.45 27.26 15.62
N ARG A 302 15.27 26.40 14.61
CA ARG A 302 16.36 25.60 14.00
C ARG A 302 17.07 24.72 15.02
N GLU A 303 16.34 24.32 16.06
CA GLU A 303 16.82 23.43 17.12
C GLU A 303 15.98 22.16 17.14
N VAL A 304 16.60 21.06 17.55
CA VAL A 304 15.88 19.80 17.78
C VAL A 304 15.09 19.94 19.10
N PRO A 305 13.78 19.64 19.13
CA PRO A 305 12.97 19.78 20.34
C PRO A 305 13.48 18.84 21.43
N PHE A 306 13.82 19.42 22.60
CA PHE A 306 14.35 18.70 23.77
C PHE A 306 15.64 17.91 23.48
N ALA A 307 16.56 18.47 22.69
CA ALA A 307 17.81 17.83 22.27
C ALA A 307 18.69 17.32 23.43
N ASP A 308 18.54 17.91 24.62
CA ASP A 308 19.26 17.59 25.84
C ASP A 308 18.73 16.37 26.59
N LEU A 309 17.53 15.88 26.23
CA LEU A 309 16.83 14.80 26.92
C LEU A 309 16.78 13.52 26.08
N SER A 310 16.79 12.37 26.73
CA SER A 310 16.54 11.09 26.07
C SER A 310 15.07 10.94 25.68
N ASN A 311 14.78 10.09 24.67
CA ASN A 311 13.40 9.80 24.25
C ASN A 311 12.48 9.38 25.40
N MET A 312 12.99 8.59 26.36
CA MET A 312 12.20 8.15 27.51
C MET A 312 11.88 9.32 28.45
N GLU A 313 12.86 10.18 28.73
CA GLU A 313 12.67 11.37 29.57
C GLU A 313 11.68 12.34 28.92
N ILE A 314 11.80 12.58 27.62
CA ILE A 314 10.87 13.43 26.86
C ILE A 314 9.45 12.88 27.01
N GLY A 315 9.24 11.59 26.72
CA GLY A 315 7.92 10.97 26.80
C GLY A 315 7.30 11.10 28.19
N MET A 316 8.08 10.79 29.25
CA MET A 316 7.62 10.86 30.63
C MET A 316 7.32 12.28 31.08
N LYS A 317 8.23 13.23 30.83
CA LYS A 317 8.07 14.62 31.27
C LYS A 317 6.96 15.35 30.51
N VAL A 318 6.78 15.09 29.22
CA VAL A 318 5.68 15.68 28.44
C VAL A 318 4.34 15.12 28.91
N ALA A 319 4.25 13.82 29.18
CA ALA A 319 3.01 13.17 29.61
C ALA A 319 2.61 13.51 31.05
N LEU A 320 3.56 13.52 31.99
CA LEU A 320 3.28 13.57 33.43
C LEU A 320 3.69 14.88 34.11
N GLU A 321 4.75 15.54 33.64
CA GLU A 321 5.33 16.73 34.30
C GLU A 321 4.94 18.04 33.60
N GLY A 322 4.27 17.98 32.45
CA GLY A 322 3.86 19.18 31.71
C GLY A 322 5.01 19.87 30.96
N LEU A 323 6.06 19.14 30.59
CA LEU A 323 7.13 19.67 29.74
C LEU A 323 6.57 20.08 28.38
N ARG A 324 6.83 21.32 27.94
CA ARG A 324 6.38 21.87 26.66
C ARG A 324 7.47 22.68 25.96
N PRO A 325 7.48 22.76 24.62
CA PRO A 325 8.39 23.63 23.89
C PRO A 325 8.20 25.09 24.30
N THR A 326 9.30 25.80 24.58
CA THR A 326 9.27 27.22 24.92
C THR A 326 9.10 28.06 23.65
N ILE A 327 8.17 28.99 23.65
CA ILE A 327 7.94 29.84 22.47
C ILE A 327 9.09 30.84 22.36
N PRO A 328 9.85 30.85 21.25
CA PRO A 328 11.01 31.72 21.10
C PRO A 328 10.60 33.20 21.08
N PRO A 329 11.39 34.09 21.72
CA PRO A 329 11.15 35.53 21.66
C PRO A 329 11.49 36.09 20.26
N GLY A 330 10.82 37.17 19.85
CA GLY A 330 11.16 37.88 18.60
C GLY A 330 10.51 37.36 17.31
N ILE A 331 9.60 36.38 17.40
CA ILE A 331 8.86 35.87 16.24
C ILE A 331 7.66 36.75 15.88
N SER A 332 7.25 36.70 14.61
CA SER A 332 6.03 37.38 14.14
C SER A 332 4.82 37.02 15.02
N PRO A 333 4.00 38.00 15.44
CA PRO A 333 2.80 37.73 16.23
C PRO A 333 1.84 36.72 15.60
N HIS A 334 1.83 36.63 14.26
CA HIS A 334 0.99 35.69 13.52
C HIS A 334 1.48 34.24 13.68
N ILE A 335 2.78 33.99 13.50
CA ILE A 335 3.39 32.66 13.74
C ILE A 335 3.24 32.25 15.20
N CYS A 336 3.47 33.17 16.13
CA CYS A 336 3.30 32.92 17.56
C CYS A 336 1.87 32.48 17.91
N LYS A 337 0.87 33.20 17.38
CA LYS A 337 -0.54 32.88 17.62
C LYS A 337 -0.94 31.56 16.98
N LEU A 338 -0.47 31.28 15.76
CA LEU A 338 -0.70 30.02 15.07
C LEU A 338 -0.13 28.85 15.88
N MET A 339 1.13 28.94 16.30
CA MET A 339 1.80 27.90 17.07
C MET A 339 1.09 27.64 18.42
N LYS A 340 0.68 28.69 19.14
CA LYS A 340 -0.10 28.57 20.39
C LYS A 340 -1.43 27.86 20.21
N ILE A 341 -2.14 28.16 19.12
CA ILE A 341 -3.45 27.55 18.83
C ILE A 341 -3.30 26.09 18.39
N CYS A 342 -2.27 25.76 17.60
CA CYS A 342 -1.99 24.38 17.20
C CYS A 342 -1.49 23.52 18.37
N MET A 343 -0.74 24.10 19.32
CA MET A 343 -0.24 23.44 20.53
C MET A 343 -1.16 23.62 21.75
N ASN A 344 -2.48 23.67 21.54
CA ASN A 344 -3.43 23.78 22.64
C ASN A 344 -3.46 22.48 23.46
N GLU A 345 -3.46 22.60 24.79
CA GLU A 345 -3.60 21.44 25.69
C GLU A 345 -4.91 20.69 25.46
N ASP A 346 -5.98 21.40 25.08
CA ASP A 346 -7.27 20.81 24.73
C ASP A 346 -7.28 20.40 23.24
N PRO A 347 -7.34 19.09 22.91
CA PRO A 347 -7.35 18.62 21.53
C PRO A 347 -8.55 19.11 20.72
N ALA A 348 -9.67 19.44 21.36
CA ALA A 348 -10.87 19.92 20.67
C ALA A 348 -10.75 21.37 20.18
N LYS A 349 -9.83 22.15 20.77
CA LYS A 349 -9.58 23.55 20.38
C LYS A 349 -8.53 23.70 19.29
N ARG A 350 -7.84 22.61 18.93
CA ARG A 350 -6.85 22.61 17.85
C ARG A 350 -7.57 22.72 16.50
N PRO A 351 -7.07 23.56 15.57
CA PRO A 351 -7.70 23.76 14.27
C PRO A 351 -7.52 22.51 13.39
N LYS A 352 -8.29 22.43 12.31
CA LYS A 352 -8.04 21.45 11.23
C LYS A 352 -7.00 21.99 10.27
N PHE A 353 -6.29 21.11 9.56
CA PHE A 353 -5.30 21.51 8.55
C PHE A 353 -5.91 22.41 7.46
N ASP A 354 -7.14 22.12 6.99
CA ASP A 354 -7.85 22.94 6.01
C ASP A 354 -8.06 24.40 6.47
N MET A 355 -8.14 24.66 7.77
CA MET A 355 -8.33 26.01 8.31
C MET A 355 -7.04 26.82 8.38
N ILE A 356 -5.88 26.14 8.48
CA ILE A 356 -4.58 26.80 8.60
C ILE A 356 -3.88 26.97 7.24
N VAL A 357 -4.20 26.14 6.25
CA VAL A 357 -3.63 26.24 4.90
C VAL A 357 -3.79 27.66 4.30
N PRO A 358 -4.98 28.31 4.33
CA PRO A 358 -5.13 29.68 3.83
C PRO A 358 -4.38 30.75 4.65
N ILE A 359 -4.08 30.46 5.92
CA ILE A 359 -3.30 31.37 6.78
C ILE A 359 -1.83 31.32 6.33
N LEU A 360 -1.31 30.11 6.11
CA LEU A 360 0.06 29.88 5.65
C LEU A 360 0.27 30.39 4.22
N GLU A 361 -0.72 30.24 3.34
CA GLU A 361 -0.69 30.79 1.97
C GLU A 361 -0.50 32.31 1.99
N LYS A 362 -1.27 33.03 2.80
CA LYS A 362 -1.14 34.49 2.98
C LYS A 362 0.18 34.93 3.59
N MET A 363 0.88 34.03 4.29
CA MET A 363 2.21 34.28 4.85
C MET A 363 3.33 33.98 3.86
N GLN A 364 3.05 33.28 2.76
CA GLN A 364 4.02 33.14 1.66
C GLN A 364 4.01 34.36 0.74
N GLU A 365 2.83 34.98 0.55
CA GLU A 365 2.64 36.13 -0.34
C GLU A 365 3.13 37.46 0.24
N LYS A 366 3.35 37.52 1.57
CA LYS A 366 3.71 38.72 2.32
C LYS A 366 5.05 38.54 3.03
#